data_AF-A0A960FCE2-F1
#
_entry.id   AF-A0A960FCE2-F1
#
_cell.length_a   1.000
_cell.length_b   1.000
_cell.length_c   1.000
_cell.angle_alpha   90.00
_cell.angle_beta   90.00
_cell.angle_gamma   90.00
#
_symmetry.space_group_name_H-M   'P 1'
#
loop_
_entity.id
_entity.type
_entity.pdbx_description
1 polymer ?
#
loop_
_entity_poly.entity_id
_entity_poly.type
_entity_poly.pdbx_seq_one_letter_code
_entity_poly.pdbx_strand_id
1 'polypeptide(L)'
;MNVPAVPALPADAEADHAAAHAALAEAVQHASDEVQRAFVFLQRRIQIESLAHVDPVSARPVDQLIIPAPRSFLTRTHELRLQGAGAAFRHLDSRATMRREGMIGHVVAHTTPLALHALFEGALPSGRETNAGMWRVTPTSWRPEANPFEHPPATAVEALMAEAVDTANDADRPAIVRAAWLTFTALSIHPFVDGNGRTARALALGVSSEALELGVDWGLAEQWSVARRAYVEMLQAGQRASSYGGRQLDASPFVAFSAEASTVGARLCLCRVQTLDLEFERLTDAGLSAQAALLMLSVRCARFVDPDDLDALGLDSSAADRAVAELVDRSMIEWRQRPPSRTEIRRSAHGLAATHG
;
A
#
# COMPACT_ATOMS: atom_id res chain seq x y z
N MET A 1 -10.73 -2.07 29.18
CA MET A 1 -9.89 -1.78 28.02
C MET A 1 -9.07 -0.53 28.28
N ASN A 2 -7.76 -0.65 28.07
CA ASN A 2 -6.80 0.45 28.02
C ASN A 2 -6.67 1.03 26.61
N VAL A 3 -7.24 0.33 25.62
CA VAL A 3 -7.42 0.79 24.23
C VAL A 3 -8.82 1.40 24.00
N PRO A 4 -9.02 2.16 22.91
CA PRO A 4 -10.33 2.74 22.57
C PRO A 4 -11.39 1.68 22.27
N ALA A 5 -12.67 2.01 22.42
CA ALA A 5 -13.73 1.14 21.96
C ALA A 5 -13.70 1.02 20.41
N VAL A 6 -14.01 -0.17 19.88
CA VAL A 6 -14.16 -0.36 18.43
C VAL A 6 -15.55 0.15 18.01
N PRO A 7 -15.64 1.21 17.19
CA PRO A 7 -16.93 1.79 16.81
C PRO A 7 -17.67 0.88 15.82
N ALA A 8 -18.96 1.13 15.65
CA ALA A 8 -19.72 0.59 14.52
C ALA A 8 -19.55 1.51 13.30
N LEU A 9 -19.70 0.95 12.10
CA LEU A 9 -19.87 1.71 10.87
C LEU A 9 -21.37 1.80 10.55
N PRO A 10 -21.87 2.92 10.02
CA PRO A 10 -23.23 2.99 9.48
C PRO A 10 -23.49 1.90 8.43
N ALA A 11 -24.68 1.29 8.45
CA ALA A 11 -25.00 0.13 7.60
C ALA A 11 -24.98 0.44 6.09
N ASP A 12 -25.34 1.67 5.72
CA ASP A 12 -25.23 2.18 4.35
C ASP A 12 -23.78 2.29 3.88
N ALA A 13 -22.89 2.80 4.74
CA ALA A 13 -21.45 2.87 4.44
C ALA A 13 -20.81 1.47 4.38
N GLU A 14 -21.26 0.52 5.22
CA GLU A 14 -20.81 -0.87 5.14
C GLU A 14 -21.27 -1.56 3.84
N ALA A 15 -22.54 -1.37 3.46
CA ALA A 15 -23.07 -1.92 2.22
C ALA A 15 -22.38 -1.33 0.99
N ASP A 16 -22.10 -0.01 0.98
CA ASP A 16 -21.42 0.65 -0.13
C ASP A 16 -19.96 0.19 -0.27
N HIS A 17 -19.26 0.03 0.87
CA HIS A 17 -17.90 -0.52 0.90
C HIS A 17 -17.87 -1.94 0.32
N ALA A 18 -18.78 -2.82 0.77
CA ALA A 18 -18.87 -4.18 0.26
C ALA A 18 -19.19 -4.23 -1.24
N ALA A 19 -20.14 -3.41 -1.71
CA ALA A 19 -20.52 -3.35 -3.12
C ALA A 19 -19.36 -2.87 -4.01
N ALA A 20 -18.60 -1.86 -3.57
CA ALA A 20 -17.46 -1.36 -4.34
C ALA A 20 -16.33 -2.39 -4.48
N HIS A 21 -16.02 -3.13 -3.42
CA HIS A 21 -15.00 -4.19 -3.47
C HIS A 21 -15.48 -5.42 -4.25
N ALA A 22 -16.75 -5.79 -4.16
CA ALA A 22 -17.34 -6.86 -4.96
C ALA A 22 -17.28 -6.53 -6.46
N ALA A 23 -17.67 -5.31 -6.85
CA ALA A 23 -17.60 -4.87 -8.25
C ALA A 23 -16.16 -4.85 -8.79
N LEU A 24 -15.18 -4.45 -7.97
CA LEU A 24 -13.78 -4.54 -8.32
C LEU A 24 -13.32 -6.00 -8.50
N ALA A 25 -13.67 -6.88 -7.55
CA ALA A 25 -13.30 -8.30 -7.62
C ALA A 25 -13.89 -8.97 -8.86
N GLU A 26 -15.17 -8.71 -9.15
CA GLU A 26 -15.86 -9.18 -10.35
C GLU A 26 -15.14 -8.71 -11.63
N ALA A 27 -14.80 -7.43 -11.73
CA ALA A 27 -14.10 -6.91 -12.91
C ALA A 27 -12.71 -7.52 -13.09
N VAL A 28 -11.96 -7.75 -12.01
CA VAL A 28 -10.65 -8.42 -12.08
C VAL A 28 -10.80 -9.88 -12.52
N GLN A 29 -11.81 -10.60 -12.01
CA GLN A 29 -12.05 -12.01 -12.36
C GLN A 29 -12.51 -12.20 -13.82
N HIS A 30 -13.23 -11.23 -14.39
CA HIS A 30 -13.66 -11.26 -15.79
C HIS A 30 -12.57 -10.81 -16.78
N ALA A 31 -11.60 -10.03 -16.31
CA ALA A 31 -10.49 -9.57 -17.15
C ALA A 31 -9.57 -10.73 -17.55
N SER A 32 -8.90 -10.61 -18.71
CA SER A 32 -7.90 -11.58 -19.15
C SER A 32 -6.73 -11.72 -18.17
N ASP A 33 -6.03 -12.85 -18.19
CA ASP A 33 -4.84 -13.09 -17.36
C ASP A 33 -3.80 -11.98 -17.53
N GLU A 34 -3.62 -11.48 -18.76
CA GLU A 34 -2.73 -10.36 -19.06
C GLU A 34 -3.18 -9.06 -18.39
N VAL A 35 -4.47 -8.72 -18.46
CA VAL A 35 -5.01 -7.51 -17.81
C VAL A 35 -4.91 -7.62 -16.29
N GLN A 36 -5.19 -8.80 -15.72
CA GLN A 36 -5.00 -9.06 -14.29
C GLN A 36 -3.53 -8.85 -13.87
N ARG A 37 -2.57 -9.39 -14.63
CA ARG A 37 -1.13 -9.19 -14.38
C ARG A 37 -0.73 -7.72 -14.50
N ALA A 38 -1.20 -7.01 -15.51
CA ALA A 38 -0.94 -5.58 -15.68
C ALA A 38 -1.52 -4.74 -14.52
N PHE A 39 -2.73 -5.07 -14.06
CA PHE A 39 -3.36 -4.44 -12.91
C PHE A 39 -2.54 -4.65 -11.64
N VAL A 40 -2.17 -5.91 -11.34
CA VAL A 40 -1.34 -6.25 -10.17
C VAL A 40 0.02 -5.56 -10.25
N PHE A 41 0.66 -5.53 -11.43
CA PHE A 41 1.92 -4.84 -11.66
C PHE A 41 1.83 -3.35 -11.32
N LEU A 42 0.83 -2.65 -11.87
CA LEU A 42 0.58 -1.24 -11.61
C LEU A 42 0.28 -0.98 -10.13
N GLN A 43 -0.63 -1.75 -9.54
CA GLN A 43 -1.13 -1.50 -8.20
C GLN A 43 -0.14 -1.88 -7.12
N ARG A 44 0.65 -2.93 -7.31
CA ARG A 44 1.74 -3.28 -6.40
C ARG A 44 2.73 -2.13 -6.27
N ARG A 45 3.10 -1.49 -7.39
CA ARG A 45 3.97 -0.31 -7.36
C ARG A 45 3.32 0.84 -6.57
N ILE A 46 2.07 1.19 -6.87
CA ILE A 46 1.34 2.28 -6.19
C ILE A 46 1.24 2.00 -4.68
N GLN A 47 0.98 0.76 -4.30
CA GLN A 47 0.89 0.34 -2.91
C GLN A 47 2.23 0.50 -2.18
N ILE A 48 3.33 0.05 -2.81
CA ILE A 48 4.68 0.19 -2.27
C ILE A 48 5.05 1.66 -2.11
N GLU A 49 4.78 2.51 -3.11
CA GLU A 49 5.01 3.95 -3.04
C GLU A 49 4.24 4.61 -1.89
N SER A 50 2.96 4.24 -1.74
CA SER A 50 2.07 4.76 -0.69
C SER A 50 2.52 4.34 0.72
N LEU A 51 2.91 3.07 0.88
CA LEU A 51 3.46 2.54 2.13
C LEU A 51 4.80 3.18 2.48
N ALA A 52 5.69 3.33 1.49
CA ALA A 52 7.00 3.99 1.63
C ALA A 52 6.88 5.47 1.98
N HIS A 53 5.68 6.05 1.83
CA HIS A 53 5.39 7.45 2.09
C HIS A 53 6.19 8.37 1.17
N VAL A 54 6.22 8.01 -0.12
CA VAL A 54 6.67 8.90 -1.19
C VAL A 54 5.48 9.77 -1.60
N ASP A 55 5.71 11.07 -1.84
CA ASP A 55 4.63 11.99 -2.16
C ASP A 55 3.84 11.52 -3.40
N PRO A 56 2.49 11.60 -3.37
CA PRO A 56 1.62 11.14 -4.45
C PRO A 56 1.81 11.96 -5.74
N VAL A 57 1.38 11.44 -6.91
CA VAL A 57 1.61 12.15 -8.21
C VAL A 57 0.68 13.36 -8.22
N SER A 58 -0.54 13.09 -7.79
CA SER A 58 -1.59 14.08 -7.59
C SER A 58 -1.54 14.56 -6.16
N ALA A 59 -1.44 15.89 -6.00
CA ALA A 59 -1.42 16.51 -4.68
C ALA A 59 -2.80 16.52 -3.99
N ARG A 60 -3.87 16.25 -4.75
CA ARG A 60 -5.26 16.28 -4.27
C ARG A 60 -6.07 15.13 -4.88
N PRO A 61 -7.10 14.61 -4.18
CA PRO A 61 -7.95 13.53 -4.69
C PRO A 61 -8.60 13.84 -6.04
N VAL A 62 -9.03 15.09 -6.24
CA VAL A 62 -9.68 15.54 -7.48
C VAL A 62 -8.77 15.51 -8.71
N ASP A 63 -7.45 15.50 -8.52
CA ASP A 63 -6.47 15.50 -9.61
C ASP A 63 -5.89 14.07 -9.84
N GLN A 64 -6.47 13.04 -9.21
CA GLN A 64 -5.93 11.69 -9.22
C GLN A 64 -5.97 11.07 -10.61
N LEU A 65 -4.81 10.61 -11.08
CA LEU A 65 -4.69 9.95 -12.38
C LEU A 65 -5.12 8.49 -12.30
N ILE A 66 -5.82 8.01 -13.34
CA ILE A 66 -6.17 6.58 -13.48
C ILE A 66 -4.88 5.75 -13.54
N ILE A 67 -3.92 6.11 -14.40
CA ILE A 67 -2.62 5.44 -14.45
C ILE A 67 -1.55 6.47 -14.06
N PRO A 68 -1.18 6.56 -12.77
CA PRO A 68 -0.16 7.50 -12.34
C PRO A 68 1.21 7.09 -12.91
N ALA A 69 1.99 8.08 -13.34
CA ALA A 69 3.36 7.83 -13.77
C ALA A 69 4.27 7.42 -12.58
N PRO A 70 5.34 6.65 -12.82
CA PRO A 70 6.35 6.37 -11.81
C PRO A 70 7.03 7.65 -11.35
N ARG A 71 7.58 7.62 -10.13
CA ARG A 71 8.35 8.73 -9.58
C ARG A 71 9.65 8.94 -10.33
N SER A 72 9.86 10.16 -10.82
CA SER A 72 11.18 10.64 -11.21
C SER A 72 11.86 11.27 -9.99
N PHE A 73 13.20 11.18 -9.92
CA PHE A 73 14.02 11.86 -8.91
C PHE A 73 13.77 11.44 -7.45
N LEU A 74 13.93 10.15 -7.16
CA LEU A 74 13.94 9.65 -5.79
C LEU A 74 15.25 10.02 -5.08
N THR A 75 15.16 10.39 -3.81
CA THR A 75 16.34 10.51 -2.94
C THR A 75 16.76 9.12 -2.49
N ARG A 76 18.01 8.97 -2.02
CA ARG A 76 18.46 7.70 -1.43
C ARG A 76 17.54 7.22 -0.30
N THR A 77 17.05 8.14 0.53
CA THR A 77 16.08 7.85 1.59
C THR A 77 14.76 7.32 1.04
N HIS A 78 14.27 7.86 -0.09
CA HIS A 78 13.06 7.35 -0.73
C HIS A 78 13.26 5.95 -1.30
N GLU A 79 14.40 5.70 -1.97
CA GLU A 79 14.73 4.37 -2.50
C GLU A 79 14.77 3.31 -1.40
N LEU A 80 15.44 3.60 -0.28
CA LEU A 80 15.52 2.71 0.87
C LEU A 80 14.14 2.46 1.51
N ARG A 81 13.28 3.49 1.59
CA ARG A 81 11.88 3.34 2.03
C ARG A 81 11.07 2.45 1.10
N LEU A 82 11.25 2.58 -0.22
CA LEU A 82 10.58 1.73 -1.21
C LEU A 82 11.05 0.27 -1.09
N GLN A 83 12.35 0.04 -0.87
CA GLN A 83 12.88 -1.30 -0.62
C GLN A 83 12.25 -1.94 0.62
N GLY A 84 12.22 -1.21 1.74
CA GLY A 84 11.59 -1.67 2.98
C GLY A 84 10.09 -1.91 2.83
N ALA A 85 9.37 -1.01 2.15
CA ALA A 85 7.96 -1.15 1.85
C ALA A 85 7.65 -2.35 0.96
N GLY A 86 8.48 -2.63 -0.04
CA GLY A 86 8.35 -3.82 -0.88
C GLY A 86 8.53 -5.12 -0.08
N ALA A 87 9.48 -5.15 0.86
CA ALA A 87 9.69 -6.29 1.75
C ALA A 87 8.52 -6.48 2.73
N ALA A 88 8.03 -5.39 3.33
CA ALA A 88 6.86 -5.40 4.22
C ALA A 88 5.58 -5.86 3.49
N PHE A 89 5.36 -5.38 2.26
CA PHE A 89 4.22 -5.80 1.44
C PHE A 89 4.28 -7.30 1.13
N ARG A 90 5.43 -7.82 0.69
CA ARG A 90 5.62 -9.28 0.46
C ARG A 90 5.38 -10.11 1.71
N HIS A 91 5.81 -9.61 2.88
CA HIS A 91 5.57 -10.28 4.15
C HIS A 91 4.06 -10.40 4.44
N LEU A 92 3.30 -9.31 4.24
CA LEU A 92 1.84 -9.32 4.42
C LEU A 92 1.14 -10.24 3.43
N ASP A 93 1.51 -10.16 2.15
CA ASP A 93 0.94 -10.99 1.07
C ASP A 93 1.14 -12.49 1.34
N SER A 94 2.34 -12.86 1.80
CA SER A 94 2.63 -14.24 2.22
C SER A 94 1.75 -14.67 3.39
N ARG A 95 1.55 -13.80 4.39
CA ARG A 95 0.70 -14.09 5.55
C ARG A 95 -0.78 -14.14 5.20
N ALA A 96 -1.26 -13.28 4.32
CA ALA A 96 -2.63 -13.33 3.79
C ALA A 96 -2.88 -14.67 3.09
N THR A 97 -1.93 -15.15 2.29
CA THR A 97 -1.99 -16.49 1.68
C THR A 97 -1.99 -17.59 2.75
N MET A 98 -1.07 -17.57 3.72
CA MET A 98 -1.07 -18.54 4.84
C MET A 98 -2.40 -18.55 5.60
N ARG A 99 -3.05 -17.39 5.77
CA ARG A 99 -4.36 -17.30 6.45
C ARG A 99 -5.48 -17.91 5.63
N ARG A 100 -5.51 -17.69 4.31
CA ARG A 100 -6.48 -18.29 3.39
C ARG A 100 -6.34 -19.82 3.36
N GLU A 101 -5.10 -20.31 3.39
CA GLU A 101 -4.78 -21.75 3.47
C GLU A 101 -4.93 -22.35 4.88
N GLY A 102 -5.43 -21.58 5.86
CA GLY A 102 -5.67 -22.07 7.22
C GLY A 102 -4.42 -22.37 8.05
N MET A 103 -3.23 -21.94 7.61
CA MET A 103 -1.95 -22.17 8.31
C MET A 103 -1.75 -21.26 9.52
N ILE A 104 -2.43 -20.10 9.55
CA ILE A 104 -2.40 -19.14 10.67
C ILE A 104 -3.81 -18.64 10.96
N GLY A 105 -4.06 -18.22 12.21
CA GLY A 105 -5.37 -17.71 12.63
C GLY A 105 -5.66 -16.27 12.18
N HIS A 106 -4.63 -15.42 12.11
CA HIS A 106 -4.74 -14.02 11.69
C HIS A 106 -3.50 -13.56 10.91
N VAL A 107 -3.71 -12.66 9.96
CA VAL A 107 -2.62 -12.02 9.20
C VAL A 107 -1.81 -11.13 10.12
N VAL A 108 -2.44 -10.43 11.06
CA VAL A 108 -1.76 -9.62 12.08
C VAL A 108 -1.71 -10.37 13.42
N ALA A 109 -0.50 -10.69 13.87
CA ALA A 109 -0.22 -11.27 15.19
C ALA A 109 0.60 -10.30 16.05
N HIS A 110 0.82 -10.62 17.33
CA HIS A 110 1.55 -9.74 18.28
C HIS A 110 2.95 -9.33 17.78
N THR A 111 3.62 -10.20 17.03
CA THR A 111 4.96 -9.94 16.47
C THR A 111 4.93 -9.16 15.15
N THR A 112 3.77 -9.08 14.49
CA THR A 112 3.64 -8.44 13.18
C THR A 112 4.02 -6.95 13.19
N PRO A 113 3.63 -6.11 14.17
CA PRO A 113 4.08 -4.73 14.21
C PRO A 113 5.61 -4.58 14.25
N LEU A 114 6.30 -5.42 15.05
CA LEU A 114 7.76 -5.42 15.15
C LEU A 114 8.41 -5.87 13.84
N ALA A 115 7.91 -6.96 13.24
CA ALA A 115 8.41 -7.48 11.97
C ALA A 115 8.25 -6.44 10.84
N LEU A 116 7.08 -5.82 10.73
CA LEU A 116 6.83 -4.77 9.74
C LEU A 116 7.75 -3.57 9.96
N HIS A 117 7.89 -3.09 11.19
CA HIS A 117 8.80 -2.00 11.49
C HIS A 117 10.25 -2.36 11.15
N ALA A 118 10.70 -3.58 11.45
CA ALA A 118 12.04 -4.06 11.08
C ALA A 118 12.24 -4.02 9.55
N LEU A 119 11.24 -4.43 8.78
CA LEU A 119 11.29 -4.41 7.32
C LEU A 119 11.29 -2.99 6.75
N PHE A 120 10.50 -2.07 7.32
CA PHE A 120 10.47 -0.68 6.89
C PHE A 120 11.75 0.09 7.24
N GLU A 121 12.21 -0.02 8.49
CA GLU A 121 13.30 0.81 9.01
C GLU A 121 14.68 0.17 8.88
N GLY A 122 14.77 -1.16 8.70
CA GLY A 122 16.04 -1.87 8.59
C GLY A 122 16.88 -1.46 7.37
N ALA A 123 16.23 -0.96 6.31
CA ALA A 123 16.91 -0.41 5.13
C ALA A 123 17.37 1.06 5.32
N LEU A 124 16.97 1.73 6.41
CA LEU A 124 17.27 3.14 6.67
C LEU A 124 18.26 3.28 7.84
N PRO A 125 19.57 3.05 7.64
CA PRO A 125 20.55 3.31 8.68
C PRO A 125 20.62 4.83 8.91
N SER A 126 19.89 5.34 9.89
CA SER A 126 20.13 6.68 10.42
C SER A 126 21.14 6.58 11.57
N GLY A 127 22.12 7.49 11.62
CA GLY A 127 23.05 7.63 12.75
C GLY A 127 22.38 8.02 14.09
N ARG A 128 21.05 8.12 14.11
CA ARG A 128 20.20 8.01 15.29
C ARG A 128 19.63 6.61 15.23
N GLU A 129 20.22 5.67 15.95
CA GLU A 129 19.78 4.27 15.94
C GLU A 129 18.31 4.20 16.39
N THR A 130 17.41 4.11 15.42
CA THR A 130 16.10 3.51 15.62
C THR A 130 16.36 2.01 15.58
N ASN A 131 16.19 1.33 16.72
CA ASN A 131 16.36 -0.12 16.74
C ASN A 131 15.22 -0.74 15.94
N ALA A 132 15.47 -1.01 14.65
CA ALA A 132 14.49 -1.54 13.73
C ALA A 132 13.90 -2.85 14.30
N GLY A 133 12.60 -2.85 14.58
CA GLY A 133 11.90 -4.00 15.13
C GLY A 133 11.87 -4.04 16.66
N MET A 134 12.12 -2.91 17.32
CA MET A 134 11.99 -2.78 18.77
C MET A 134 11.04 -1.66 19.15
N TRP A 135 10.25 -1.89 20.19
CA TRP A 135 9.48 -0.84 20.86
C TRP A 135 10.40 0.29 21.30
N ARG A 136 9.89 1.53 21.30
CA ARG A 136 10.63 2.65 21.90
C ARG A 136 10.78 2.42 23.40
N VAL A 137 11.98 2.68 23.91
CA VAL A 137 12.29 2.69 25.35
C VAL A 137 12.37 4.11 25.92
N THR A 138 12.23 5.11 25.06
CA THR A 138 12.23 6.54 25.40
C THR A 138 10.84 7.14 25.20
N PRO A 139 10.53 8.26 25.88
CA PRO A 139 9.38 9.08 25.54
C PRO A 139 9.45 9.54 24.08
N THR A 140 8.30 9.77 23.46
CA THR A 140 8.26 10.45 22.15
C THR A 140 8.85 11.84 22.29
N SER A 141 9.55 12.34 21.27
CA SER A 141 9.99 13.73 21.19
C SER A 141 8.79 14.66 20.94
N TRP A 142 7.92 14.76 21.95
CA TRP A 142 6.65 15.47 21.89
C TRP A 142 6.91 16.98 21.75
N ARG A 143 6.30 17.56 20.72
CA ARG A 143 6.34 18.99 20.43
C ARG A 143 4.89 19.47 20.41
N PRO A 144 4.37 20.03 21.52
CA PRO A 144 2.97 20.41 21.65
C PRO A 144 2.49 21.35 20.53
N GLU A 145 3.40 22.15 19.98
CA GLU A 145 3.12 23.10 18.89
C GLU A 145 2.88 22.41 17.54
N ALA A 146 3.39 21.19 17.38
CA ALA A 146 3.24 20.39 16.15
C ALA A 146 2.17 19.29 16.28
N ASN A 147 2.02 18.72 17.49
CA ASN A 147 0.96 17.78 17.81
C ASN A 147 0.59 17.94 19.30
N PRO A 148 -0.61 18.46 19.64
CA PRO A 148 -1.00 18.68 21.02
C PRO A 148 -1.29 17.38 21.78
N PHE A 149 -1.30 16.23 21.11
CA PHE A 149 -1.56 14.93 21.70
C PHE A 149 -0.28 14.27 22.26
N GLU A 150 -0.26 14.02 23.57
CA GLU A 150 0.80 13.30 24.26
C GLU A 150 0.57 11.78 24.23
N HIS A 151 1.55 11.04 23.69
CA HIS A 151 1.54 9.58 23.59
C HIS A 151 1.80 8.91 24.96
N PRO A 152 1.42 7.63 25.16
CA PRO A 152 1.61 6.95 26.45
C PRO A 152 3.11 6.81 26.84
N PRO A 153 3.44 6.53 28.11
CA PRO A 153 4.82 6.24 28.50
C PRO A 153 5.35 4.99 27.77
N ALA A 154 6.66 4.94 27.51
CA ALA A 154 7.31 3.84 26.79
C ALA A 154 7.06 2.47 27.44
N THR A 155 6.98 2.44 28.78
CA THR A 155 6.71 1.22 29.57
C THR A 155 5.32 0.63 29.34
N ALA A 156 4.37 1.37 28.78
CA ALA A 156 3.03 0.89 28.48
C ALA A 156 2.85 0.41 27.03
N VAL A 157 3.80 0.72 26.14
CA VAL A 157 3.67 0.51 24.68
C VAL A 157 3.40 -0.95 24.33
N GLU A 158 4.20 -1.87 24.85
CA GLU A 158 4.09 -3.30 24.52
C GLU A 158 2.72 -3.87 24.91
N ALA A 159 2.28 -3.62 26.14
CA ALA A 159 0.99 -4.08 26.64
C ALA A 159 -0.18 -3.47 25.85
N LEU A 160 -0.11 -2.18 25.51
CA LEU A 160 -1.15 -1.51 24.73
C LEU A 160 -1.20 -2.02 23.28
N MET A 161 -0.07 -2.30 22.65
CA MET A 161 -0.03 -2.88 21.31
C MET A 161 -0.54 -4.31 21.28
N ALA A 162 -0.23 -5.12 22.30
CA ALA A 162 -0.78 -6.47 22.44
C ALA A 162 -2.31 -6.43 22.58
N GLU A 163 -2.83 -5.61 23.51
CA GLU A 163 -4.27 -5.42 23.70
C GLU A 163 -4.94 -4.88 22.43
N ALA A 164 -4.27 -4.00 21.68
CA ALA A 164 -4.78 -3.49 20.41
C ALA A 164 -4.86 -4.57 19.33
N VAL A 165 -3.83 -5.41 19.19
CA VAL A 165 -3.87 -6.52 18.21
C VAL A 165 -4.95 -7.53 18.58
N ASP A 166 -5.07 -7.91 19.85
CA ASP A 166 -6.12 -8.83 20.31
C ASP A 166 -7.51 -8.25 20.03
N THR A 167 -7.73 -6.99 20.42
CA THR A 167 -9.02 -6.32 20.19
C THR A 167 -9.36 -6.23 18.69
N ALA A 168 -8.38 -5.96 17.82
CA ALA A 168 -8.61 -5.92 16.37
C ALA A 168 -8.91 -7.30 15.77
N ASN A 169 -8.38 -8.39 16.34
CA ASN A 169 -8.62 -9.75 15.88
C ASN A 169 -9.95 -10.33 16.39
N ASP A 170 -10.33 -9.99 17.62
CA ASP A 170 -11.51 -10.54 18.30
C ASP A 170 -12.79 -9.72 18.07
N ALA A 171 -12.68 -8.47 17.61
CA ALA A 171 -13.83 -7.61 17.41
C ALA A 171 -14.79 -8.16 16.33
N ASP A 172 -16.06 -8.33 16.71
CA ASP A 172 -17.16 -8.64 15.78
C ASP A 172 -17.56 -7.39 14.98
N ARG A 173 -16.68 -6.99 14.06
CA ARG A 173 -16.80 -5.81 13.20
C ARG A 173 -16.22 -6.10 11.81
N PRO A 174 -16.69 -5.39 10.75
CA PRO A 174 -16.13 -5.51 9.41
C PRO A 174 -14.61 -5.28 9.40
N ALA A 175 -13.89 -5.99 8.52
CA ALA A 175 -12.43 -5.92 8.48
C ALA A 175 -11.89 -4.49 8.26
N ILE A 176 -12.58 -3.66 7.47
CA ILE A 176 -12.21 -2.25 7.28
C ILE A 176 -12.32 -1.43 8.57
N VAL A 177 -13.30 -1.72 9.43
CA VAL A 177 -13.45 -1.09 10.76
C VAL A 177 -12.29 -1.51 11.66
N ARG A 178 -12.00 -2.81 11.73
CA ARG A 178 -10.89 -3.36 12.54
C ARG A 178 -9.55 -2.79 12.08
N ALA A 179 -9.32 -2.72 10.76
CA ALA A 179 -8.11 -2.16 10.15
C ALA A 179 -7.92 -0.68 10.49
N ALA A 180 -8.93 0.15 10.24
CA ALA A 180 -8.86 1.58 10.52
C ALA A 180 -8.72 1.88 12.02
N TRP A 181 -9.45 1.15 12.87
CA TRP A 181 -9.34 1.25 14.32
C TRP A 181 -7.94 0.88 14.82
N LEU A 182 -7.33 -0.18 14.28
CA LEU A 182 -5.98 -0.58 14.65
C LEU A 182 -4.95 0.48 14.21
N THR A 183 -5.10 1.07 13.02
CA THR A 183 -4.25 2.19 12.58
C THR A 183 -4.38 3.40 13.51
N PHE A 184 -5.61 3.83 13.84
CA PHE A 184 -5.87 4.92 14.77
C PHE A 184 -5.22 4.65 16.14
N THR A 185 -5.41 3.45 16.67
CA THR A 185 -4.94 3.04 17.99
C THR A 185 -3.42 2.96 18.03
N ALA A 186 -2.79 2.33 17.03
CA ALA A 186 -1.34 2.23 16.93
C ALA A 186 -0.67 3.62 16.80
N LEU A 187 -1.26 4.55 16.04
CA LEU A 187 -0.72 5.92 15.91
C LEU A 187 -0.90 6.75 17.18
N SER A 188 -1.95 6.48 17.96
CA SER A 188 -2.15 7.11 19.26
C SER A 188 -1.19 6.54 20.32
N ILE A 189 -0.85 5.25 20.26
CA ILE A 189 0.18 4.63 21.12
C ILE A 189 1.59 5.09 20.72
N HIS A 190 1.82 5.26 19.41
CA HIS A 190 3.11 5.64 18.81
C HIS A 190 4.26 4.73 19.27
N PRO A 191 4.21 3.42 18.95
CA PRO A 191 5.05 2.41 19.58
C PRO A 191 6.56 2.47 19.26
N PHE A 192 6.94 3.19 18.21
CA PHE A 192 8.31 3.25 17.71
C PHE A 192 8.89 4.67 17.76
N VAL A 193 10.22 4.79 17.63
CA VAL A 193 10.89 6.11 17.56
C VAL A 193 10.60 6.83 16.23
N ASP A 194 10.54 6.08 15.13
CA ASP A 194 10.11 6.56 13.80
C ASP A 194 9.37 5.41 13.09
N GLY A 195 8.87 5.61 11.87
CA GLY A 195 8.24 4.54 11.08
C GLY A 195 6.83 4.14 11.50
N ASN A 196 6.26 4.80 12.52
CA ASN A 196 4.91 4.54 13.03
C ASN A 196 3.84 4.64 11.94
N GLY A 197 3.89 5.69 11.11
CA GLY A 197 2.96 5.87 9.99
C GLY A 197 2.98 4.74 8.97
N ARG A 198 4.18 4.29 8.57
CA ARG A 198 4.35 3.20 7.59
C ARG A 198 3.84 1.89 8.15
N THR A 199 4.24 1.58 9.39
CA THR A 199 3.85 0.37 10.09
C THR A 199 2.34 0.31 10.31
N ALA A 200 1.71 1.40 10.78
CA ALA A 200 0.27 1.44 11.03
C ALA A 200 -0.56 1.28 9.75
N ARG A 201 -0.10 1.82 8.61
CA ARG A 201 -0.76 1.60 7.30
C ARG A 201 -0.63 0.16 6.82
N ALA A 202 0.53 -0.45 7.01
CA ALA A 202 0.75 -1.86 6.67
C ALA A 202 -0.09 -2.80 7.55
N LEU A 203 -0.26 -2.49 8.84
CA LEU A 203 -1.17 -3.24 9.72
C LEU A 203 -2.61 -3.19 9.22
N ALA A 204 -3.10 -2.04 8.74
CA ALA A 204 -4.42 -1.95 8.14
C ALA A 204 -4.58 -2.87 6.93
N LEU A 205 -3.59 -2.93 6.04
CA LEU A 205 -3.61 -3.86 4.90
C LEU A 205 -3.65 -5.32 5.33
N GLY A 206 -2.89 -5.67 6.37
CA GLY A 206 -2.92 -7.00 6.96
C GLY A 206 -4.30 -7.37 7.47
N VAL A 207 -4.95 -6.49 8.24
CA VAL A 207 -6.30 -6.77 8.77
C VAL A 207 -7.36 -6.80 7.66
N SER A 208 -7.32 -5.85 6.72
CA SER A 208 -8.32 -5.80 5.64
C SER A 208 -8.22 -6.98 4.66
N SER A 209 -7.02 -7.52 4.45
CA SER A 209 -6.79 -8.70 3.58
C SER A 209 -7.61 -9.93 3.95
N GLU A 210 -8.04 -10.05 5.21
CA GLU A 210 -8.74 -11.25 5.71
C GLU A 210 -10.17 -11.39 5.17
N ALA A 211 -10.78 -10.31 4.66
CA ALA A 211 -12.18 -10.30 4.25
C ALA A 211 -12.41 -9.90 2.78
N LEU A 212 -11.36 -9.54 2.05
CA LEU A 212 -11.46 -9.10 0.65
C LEU A 212 -11.16 -10.25 -0.30
N GLU A 213 -11.97 -10.43 -1.33
CA GLU A 213 -11.80 -11.50 -2.33
C GLU A 213 -10.45 -11.43 -3.06
N LEU A 214 -9.99 -10.21 -3.36
CA LEU A 214 -8.68 -9.97 -3.98
C LEU A 214 -7.51 -10.06 -2.99
N GLY A 215 -7.76 -10.39 -1.72
CA GLY A 215 -6.74 -10.58 -0.68
C GLY A 215 -5.97 -9.33 -0.26
N VAL A 216 -6.18 -8.18 -0.88
CA VAL A 216 -5.56 -6.89 -0.52
C VAL A 216 -6.54 -5.77 -0.81
N ASP A 217 -6.58 -4.76 0.06
CA ASP A 217 -7.19 -3.48 -0.28
C ASP A 217 -6.24 -2.67 -1.16
N TRP A 218 -6.42 -2.78 -2.47
CA TRP A 218 -5.55 -2.17 -3.49
C TRP A 218 -5.70 -0.65 -3.60
N GLY A 219 -6.70 -0.04 -2.96
CA GLY A 219 -6.99 1.39 -3.09
C GLY A 219 -6.70 2.21 -1.83
N LEU A 220 -6.86 1.63 -0.64
CA LEU A 220 -6.84 2.38 0.63
C LEU A 220 -5.55 3.16 0.88
N ALA A 221 -4.38 2.54 0.70
CA ALA A 221 -3.11 3.21 0.99
C ALA A 221 -2.84 4.40 0.08
N GLU A 222 -3.26 4.31 -1.19
CA GLU A 222 -3.18 5.40 -2.15
C GLU A 222 -4.10 6.55 -1.73
N GLN A 223 -5.35 6.25 -1.37
CA GLN A 223 -6.32 7.27 -0.95
C GLN A 223 -5.87 8.00 0.32
N TRP A 224 -5.31 7.29 1.30
CA TRP A 224 -4.68 7.93 2.46
C TRP A 224 -3.48 8.81 2.10
N SER A 225 -2.70 8.44 1.08
CA SER A 225 -1.54 9.22 0.63
C SER A 225 -1.96 10.50 -0.07
N VAL A 226 -2.95 10.43 -0.96
CA VAL A 226 -3.47 11.60 -1.69
C VAL A 226 -4.33 12.50 -0.79
N ALA A 227 -5.11 11.93 0.12
CA ALA A 227 -5.94 12.66 1.09
C ALA A 227 -5.23 12.90 2.43
N ARG A 228 -3.89 13.07 2.42
CA ARG A 228 -3.06 13.16 3.64
C ARG A 228 -3.56 14.17 4.67
N ARG A 229 -4.04 15.33 4.22
CA ARG A 229 -4.56 16.37 5.12
C ARG A 229 -5.79 15.87 5.89
N ALA A 230 -6.77 15.32 5.17
CA ALA A 230 -7.96 14.73 5.77
C ALA A 230 -7.62 13.54 6.68
N TYR A 231 -6.66 12.70 6.27
CA TYR A 231 -6.15 11.60 7.10
C TYR A 231 -5.67 12.07 8.49
N VAL A 232 -4.85 13.14 8.52
CA VAL A 232 -4.35 13.71 9.78
C VAL A 232 -5.47 14.38 10.56
N GLU A 233 -6.33 15.16 9.89
CA GLU A 233 -7.47 15.84 10.51
C GLU A 233 -8.41 14.84 11.19
N MET A 234 -8.72 13.71 10.54
CA MET A 234 -9.61 12.67 11.09
C MET A 234 -8.97 11.86 12.21
N LEU A 235 -7.65 11.62 12.14
CA LEU A 235 -6.89 11.03 13.25
C LEU A 235 -6.95 11.94 14.49
N GLN A 236 -6.70 13.23 14.31
CA GLN A 236 -6.71 14.21 15.40
C GLN A 236 -8.12 14.46 15.95
N ALA A 237 -9.15 14.43 15.12
CA ALA A 237 -10.54 14.55 15.56
C ALA A 237 -10.95 13.45 16.56
N GLY A 238 -10.33 12.26 16.44
CA GLY A 238 -10.52 11.16 17.40
C GLY A 238 -9.68 11.26 18.67
N GLN A 239 -8.60 12.05 18.65
CA GLN A 239 -7.72 12.32 19.79
C GLN A 239 -8.30 13.45 20.66
N ARG A 240 -9.49 13.22 21.21
CA ARG A 240 -10.30 14.22 21.95
C ARG A 240 -9.69 14.70 23.29
N ALA A 241 -8.54 14.18 23.69
CA ALA A 241 -7.83 14.50 24.92
C ALA A 241 -6.41 14.96 24.60
N SER A 242 -5.77 15.72 25.51
CA SER A 242 -4.39 16.17 25.33
C SER A 242 -3.35 15.08 25.59
N SER A 243 -3.73 13.97 26.20
CA SER A 243 -2.84 12.84 26.48
C SER A 243 -3.56 11.50 26.30
N TYR A 244 -2.78 10.44 26.16
CA TYR A 244 -3.32 9.10 25.94
C TYR A 244 -4.12 8.59 27.14
N GLY A 245 -5.41 8.35 26.91
CA GLY A 245 -6.24 7.49 27.73
C GLY A 245 -7.23 6.77 26.83
N GLY A 246 -7.10 5.46 26.64
CA GLY A 246 -7.85 4.73 25.60
C GLY A 246 -9.35 4.98 25.61
N ARG A 247 -9.98 5.05 26.80
CA ARG A 247 -11.42 5.32 26.95
C ARG A 247 -11.85 6.74 26.57
N GLN A 248 -10.91 7.68 26.47
CA GLN A 248 -11.14 9.08 26.11
C GLN A 248 -10.98 9.31 24.60
N LEU A 249 -10.39 8.36 23.88
CA LEU A 249 -10.23 8.42 22.44
C LEU A 249 -11.49 7.91 21.73
N ASP A 250 -11.78 8.47 20.56
CA ASP A 250 -12.88 8.04 19.70
C ASP A 250 -12.38 7.79 18.28
N ALA A 251 -12.28 6.52 17.89
CA ALA A 251 -11.83 6.16 16.55
C ALA A 251 -12.89 6.41 15.46
N SER A 252 -14.14 6.75 15.81
CA SER A 252 -15.26 6.84 14.86
C SER A 252 -14.99 7.75 13.65
N PRO A 253 -14.44 8.98 13.82
CA PRO A 253 -14.16 9.85 12.67
C PRO A 253 -13.15 9.22 11.70
N PHE A 254 -12.09 8.60 12.23
CA PHE A 254 -11.05 7.98 11.42
C PHE A 254 -11.54 6.68 10.74
N VAL A 255 -12.38 5.90 11.43
CA VAL A 255 -13.00 4.69 10.87
C VAL A 255 -13.94 5.04 9.71
N ALA A 256 -14.82 6.04 9.89
CA ALA A 256 -15.74 6.48 8.84
C ALA A 256 -14.96 6.97 7.60
N PHE A 257 -13.97 7.84 7.82
CA PHE A 257 -13.08 8.32 6.76
C PHE A 257 -12.35 7.19 6.02
N SER A 258 -11.87 6.18 6.76
CA SER A 258 -11.13 5.07 6.16
C SER A 258 -12.01 4.13 5.35
N ALA A 259 -13.26 3.91 5.79
CA ALA A 259 -14.23 3.14 5.02
C ALA A 259 -14.59 3.86 3.70
N GLU A 260 -14.81 5.17 3.75
CA GLU A 260 -15.02 5.99 2.56
C GLU A 260 -13.78 5.96 1.63
N ALA A 261 -12.59 6.16 2.18
CA ALA A 261 -11.34 6.12 1.42
C ALA A 261 -11.12 4.75 0.76
N SER A 262 -11.38 3.64 1.46
CA SER A 262 -11.33 2.29 0.88
C SER A 262 -12.34 2.10 -0.24
N THR A 263 -13.56 2.62 -0.07
CA THR A 263 -14.65 2.57 -1.09
C THR A 263 -14.27 3.34 -2.35
N VAL A 264 -13.80 4.59 -2.20
CA VAL A 264 -13.31 5.41 -3.31
C VAL A 264 -12.11 4.74 -3.99
N GLY A 265 -11.20 4.17 -3.20
CA GLY A 265 -10.05 3.41 -3.69
C GLY A 265 -10.47 2.21 -4.54
N ALA A 266 -11.45 1.42 -4.11
CA ALA A 266 -11.95 0.27 -4.86
C ALA A 266 -12.57 0.69 -6.19
N ARG A 267 -13.36 1.77 -6.22
CA ARG A 267 -13.93 2.33 -7.47
C ARG A 267 -12.85 2.84 -8.42
N LEU A 268 -11.80 3.48 -7.91
CA LEU A 268 -10.65 3.88 -8.74
C LEU A 268 -9.94 2.65 -9.34
N CYS A 269 -9.75 1.61 -8.54
CA CYS A 269 -9.17 0.34 -9.01
C CYS A 269 -10.04 -0.28 -10.10
N LEU A 270 -11.37 -0.23 -9.97
CA LEU A 270 -12.30 -0.73 -10.98
C LEU A 270 -12.11 0.03 -12.30
N CYS A 271 -12.07 1.36 -12.26
CA CYS A 271 -11.77 2.18 -13.44
C CYS A 271 -10.41 1.85 -14.06
N ARG A 272 -9.40 1.52 -13.25
CA ARG A 272 -8.07 1.09 -13.74
C ARG A 272 -8.16 -0.23 -14.51
N VAL A 273 -8.84 -1.23 -13.95
CA VAL A 273 -9.03 -2.54 -14.63
C VAL A 273 -9.72 -2.33 -15.97
N GLN A 274 -10.84 -1.60 -15.99
CA GLN A 274 -11.59 -1.30 -17.22
C GLN A 274 -10.74 -0.54 -18.25
N THR A 275 -9.90 0.40 -17.79
CA THR A 275 -9.01 1.15 -18.69
C THR A 275 -7.92 0.25 -19.27
N LEU A 276 -7.33 -0.63 -18.46
CA LEU A 276 -6.32 -1.58 -18.90
C LEU A 276 -6.90 -2.59 -19.89
N ASP A 277 -8.13 -3.04 -19.64
CA ASP A 277 -8.87 -3.97 -20.50
C ASP A 277 -9.13 -3.37 -21.90
N LEU A 278 -9.70 -2.16 -21.95
CA LEU A 278 -9.91 -1.43 -23.21
C LEU A 278 -8.60 -1.18 -23.98
N GLU A 279 -7.52 -0.83 -23.29
CA GLU A 279 -6.23 -0.64 -23.95
C GLU A 279 -5.60 -1.96 -24.40
N PHE A 280 -5.82 -3.05 -23.66
CA PHE A 280 -5.38 -4.40 -24.08
C PHE A 280 -6.09 -4.80 -25.37
N GLU A 281 -7.42 -4.72 -25.41
CA GLU A 281 -8.23 -5.00 -26.61
C GLU A 281 -7.75 -4.17 -27.81
N ARG A 282 -7.54 -2.86 -27.60
CA ARG A 282 -7.05 -1.97 -28.66
C ARG A 282 -5.68 -2.39 -29.20
N LEU A 283 -4.78 -2.89 -28.34
CA LEU A 283 -3.45 -3.36 -28.73
C LEU A 283 -3.54 -4.68 -29.49
N THR A 284 -4.38 -5.62 -29.03
CA THR A 284 -4.57 -6.91 -29.70
C THR A 284 -5.31 -6.77 -31.03
N ASP A 285 -6.28 -5.86 -31.13
CA ASP A 285 -6.98 -5.54 -32.38
C ASP A 285 -6.06 -4.87 -33.42
N ALA A 286 -5.02 -4.16 -32.95
CA ALA A 286 -3.92 -3.68 -33.78
C ALA A 286 -2.94 -4.80 -34.19
N GLY A 287 -3.26 -6.05 -33.86
CA GLY A 287 -2.56 -7.26 -34.27
C GLY A 287 -1.36 -7.62 -33.39
N LEU A 288 -1.20 -7.03 -32.20
CA LEU A 288 -0.16 -7.46 -31.26
C LEU A 288 -0.50 -8.82 -30.64
N SER A 289 0.52 -9.63 -30.36
CA SER A 289 0.33 -10.79 -29.47
C SER A 289 -0.10 -10.35 -28.06
N ALA A 290 -0.77 -11.24 -27.33
CA ALA A 290 -1.19 -10.98 -25.95
C ALA A 290 0.00 -10.59 -25.05
N GLN A 291 1.16 -11.27 -25.22
CA GLN A 291 2.37 -10.98 -24.46
C GLN A 291 2.96 -9.61 -24.82
N ALA A 292 2.96 -9.23 -26.10
CA ALA A 292 3.38 -7.90 -26.53
C ALA A 292 2.42 -6.80 -26.04
N ALA A 293 1.11 -7.06 -26.03
CA ALA A 293 0.12 -6.14 -25.46
C ALA A 293 0.34 -5.96 -23.94
N LEU A 294 0.53 -7.05 -23.19
CA LEU A 294 0.87 -7.01 -21.76
C LEU A 294 2.15 -6.19 -21.49
N LEU A 295 3.21 -6.45 -22.25
CA LEU A 295 4.47 -5.73 -22.11
C LEU A 295 4.29 -4.23 -22.42
N MET A 296 3.54 -3.90 -23.46
CA MET A 296 3.24 -2.49 -23.81
C MET A 296 2.44 -1.79 -22.70
N LEU A 297 1.41 -2.43 -22.12
CA LEU A 297 0.67 -1.89 -20.97
C LEU A 297 1.60 -1.67 -19.77
N SER A 298 2.50 -2.60 -19.51
CA SER A 298 3.44 -2.53 -18.40
C SER A 298 4.44 -1.39 -18.59
N VAL A 299 4.96 -1.21 -19.81
CA VAL A 299 5.81 -0.06 -20.19
C VAL A 299 5.04 1.26 -20.03
N ARG A 300 3.76 1.33 -20.39
CA ARG A 300 2.94 2.54 -20.16
C ARG A 300 2.74 2.82 -18.67
N CYS A 301 2.52 1.79 -17.86
CA CYS A 301 2.36 1.91 -16.42
C CYS A 301 3.65 2.37 -15.74
N ALA A 302 4.79 1.76 -16.07
CA ALA A 302 6.07 1.95 -15.38
C ALA A 302 7.05 2.90 -16.09
N ARG A 303 6.74 3.39 -17.29
CA ARG A 303 7.62 4.10 -18.25
C ARG A 303 8.85 3.31 -18.72
N PHE A 304 9.38 2.45 -17.87
CA PHE A 304 10.52 1.60 -18.08
C PHE A 304 10.24 0.24 -17.44
N VAL A 305 10.52 -0.84 -18.15
CA VAL A 305 10.41 -2.22 -17.65
C VAL A 305 11.81 -2.85 -17.74
N ASP A 306 12.29 -3.37 -16.62
CA ASP A 306 13.57 -4.09 -16.53
C ASP A 306 13.35 -5.62 -16.48
N PRO A 307 14.42 -6.45 -16.55
CA PRO A 307 14.27 -7.90 -16.55
C PRO A 307 13.54 -8.46 -15.32
N ASP A 308 13.71 -7.87 -14.13
CA ASP A 308 13.02 -8.34 -12.92
C ASP A 308 11.51 -8.07 -13.02
N ASP A 309 11.12 -6.98 -13.69
CA ASP A 309 9.73 -6.68 -14.00
C ASP A 309 9.12 -7.68 -15.00
N LEU A 310 9.89 -8.15 -15.99
CA LEU A 310 9.43 -9.17 -16.96
C LEU A 310 9.13 -10.49 -16.26
N ASP A 311 10.01 -10.92 -15.34
CA ASP A 311 9.79 -12.09 -14.50
C ASP A 311 8.55 -11.91 -13.61
N ALA A 312 8.35 -10.71 -13.03
CA ALA A 312 7.18 -10.39 -12.21
C ALA A 312 5.86 -10.39 -12.99
N LEU A 313 5.89 -10.12 -14.31
CA LEU A 313 4.75 -10.25 -15.22
C LEU A 313 4.47 -11.72 -15.61
N GLY A 314 5.32 -12.66 -15.17
CA GLY A 314 5.20 -14.07 -15.50
C GLY A 314 5.45 -14.36 -16.98
N LEU A 315 6.29 -13.56 -17.63
CA LEU A 315 6.80 -13.84 -18.97
C LEU A 315 8.10 -14.63 -18.81
N ASP A 316 8.11 -15.88 -19.25
CA ASP A 316 9.38 -16.61 -19.36
C ASP A 316 10.32 -15.93 -20.36
N SER A 317 11.62 -16.22 -20.28
CA SER A 317 12.62 -15.54 -21.11
C SER A 317 12.31 -15.63 -22.62
N SER A 318 11.73 -16.74 -23.08
CA SER A 318 11.41 -16.93 -24.49
C SER A 318 10.18 -16.12 -24.92
N ALA A 319 9.16 -16.06 -24.08
CA ALA A 319 7.97 -15.24 -24.29
C ALA A 319 8.30 -13.75 -24.22
N ALA A 320 9.15 -13.35 -23.27
CA ALA A 320 9.67 -12.01 -23.15
C ALA A 320 10.44 -11.61 -24.42
N ASP A 321 11.41 -12.41 -24.87
CA ASP A 321 12.20 -12.11 -26.08
C ASP A 321 11.32 -11.92 -27.32
N ARG A 322 10.30 -12.78 -27.50
CA ARG A 322 9.33 -12.64 -28.61
C ARG A 322 8.51 -11.36 -28.53
N ALA A 323 7.97 -11.05 -27.34
CA ALA A 323 7.18 -9.85 -27.11
C ALA A 323 8.00 -8.58 -27.34
N VAL A 324 9.25 -8.58 -26.88
CA VAL A 324 10.20 -7.47 -27.09
C VAL A 324 10.50 -7.30 -28.58
N ALA A 325 10.86 -8.38 -29.27
CA ALA A 325 11.15 -8.34 -30.71
C ALA A 325 9.97 -7.79 -31.51
N GLU A 326 8.75 -8.26 -31.23
CA GLU A 326 7.55 -7.77 -31.89
C GLU A 326 7.33 -6.27 -31.69
N LEU A 327 7.49 -5.76 -30.47
CA LEU A 327 7.28 -4.35 -30.17
C LEU A 327 8.39 -3.46 -30.73
N VAL A 328 9.64 -3.94 -30.78
CA VAL A 328 10.78 -3.24 -31.38
C VAL A 328 10.64 -3.19 -32.90
N ASP A 329 10.26 -4.29 -33.54
CA ASP A 329 10.05 -4.36 -35.00
C ASP A 329 8.94 -3.39 -35.45
N ARG A 330 7.92 -3.18 -34.60
CA ARG A 330 6.85 -2.18 -34.82
C ARG A 330 7.21 -0.77 -34.34
N SER A 331 8.45 -0.54 -33.90
CA SER A 331 8.94 0.75 -33.38
C SER A 331 8.09 1.32 -32.24
N MET A 332 7.49 0.47 -31.41
CA MET A 332 6.63 0.89 -30.29
C MET A 332 7.42 1.02 -28.98
N ILE A 333 8.48 0.23 -28.83
CA ILE A 333 9.45 0.35 -27.73
C ILE A 333 10.87 0.37 -28.28
N GLU A 334 11.79 0.85 -27.45
CA GLU A 334 13.21 0.79 -27.72
C GLU A 334 14.00 0.44 -26.46
N TRP A 335 15.17 -0.17 -26.66
CA TRP A 335 16.14 -0.39 -25.59
C TRP A 335 16.78 0.94 -25.21
N ARG A 336 16.60 1.37 -23.96
CA ARG A 336 17.32 2.51 -23.40
C ARG A 336 18.19 2.05 -22.23
N GLN A 337 19.34 2.69 -22.07
CA GLN A 337 19.99 2.68 -20.77
C GLN A 337 19.07 3.35 -19.76
N ARG A 338 18.86 2.72 -18.61
CA ARG A 338 18.10 3.33 -17.52
C ARG A 338 18.73 4.69 -17.22
N PRO A 339 17.94 5.79 -17.19
CA PRO A 339 18.48 7.08 -16.79
C PRO A 339 19.15 6.92 -15.42
N PRO A 340 20.39 7.41 -15.22
CA PRO A 340 21.06 7.23 -13.96
C PRO A 340 20.18 7.81 -12.84
N SER A 341 19.81 6.97 -11.87
CA SER A 341 19.40 7.50 -10.57
C SER A 341 20.59 8.29 -10.02
N ARG A 342 20.35 9.26 -9.13
CA ARG A 342 21.42 10.13 -8.60
C ARG A 342 22.59 9.38 -7.93
N THR A 343 22.60 8.04 -7.86
CA THR A 343 23.65 7.31 -7.16
C THR A 343 23.97 5.88 -7.64
N GLU A 344 23.62 5.45 -8.86
CA GLU A 344 24.17 4.18 -9.38
C GLU A 344 25.45 4.38 -10.21
N ILE A 345 26.58 4.45 -9.51
CA ILE A 345 27.84 3.92 -10.03
C ILE A 345 27.74 2.38 -9.88
N ARG A 346 27.62 1.68 -11.01
CA ARG A 346 27.63 0.21 -11.20
C ARG A 346 26.30 -0.54 -10.99
N ARG A 347 25.43 -0.46 -11.99
CA ARG A 347 25.14 -1.53 -12.96
C ARG A 347 24.43 -0.88 -14.16
N SER A 348 24.95 -1.06 -15.37
CA SER A 348 24.26 -0.65 -16.59
C SER A 348 23.03 -1.55 -16.78
N ALA A 349 21.92 -1.26 -16.10
CA ALA A 349 20.65 -1.91 -16.37
C ALA A 349 20.08 -1.29 -17.64
N HIS A 350 20.07 -2.07 -18.73
CA HIS A 350 19.28 -1.77 -19.92
C HIS A 350 17.84 -2.21 -19.69
N GLY A 351 16.88 -1.49 -20.26
CA GLY A 351 15.47 -1.85 -20.20
C GLY A 351 14.66 -1.10 -21.24
N LEU A 352 13.37 -1.36 -21.28
CA LEU A 352 12.51 -1.00 -22.41
C LEU A 352 11.70 0.25 -22.09
N ALA A 353 11.70 1.21 -23.00
CA ALA A 353 10.88 2.42 -22.91
C ALA A 353 10.03 2.58 -24.18
N ALA A 354 8.84 3.18 -24.05
CA ALA A 354 8.02 3.53 -25.21
C ALA A 354 8.74 4.55 -26.10
N THR A 355 8.63 4.40 -27.41
CA THR A 355 9.13 5.40 -28.36
C THR A 355 8.32 6.69 -28.24
N HIS A 356 8.97 7.84 -28.44
CA HIS A 356 8.27 9.13 -28.40
C HIS A 356 7.46 9.29 -29.70
N GLY A 357 6.17 8.99 -29.63
CA GLY A 357 5.17 9.26 -30.68
C GLY A 357 4.20 10.34 -30.25
#